data_AF-A0A1Q2CBS4-F1
#
_entry.id   AF-A0A1Q2CBS4-F1
#
_cell.length_a   1.000
_cell.length_b   1.000
_cell.length_c   1.000
_cell.angle_alpha   90.00
_cell.angle_beta   90.00
_cell.angle_gamma   90.00
#
_symmetry.space_group_name_H-M   'P 1'
#
loop_
_entity.id
_entity.type
_entity.pdbx_description
1 polymer ?
#
loop_
_entity_poly.entity_id
_entity_poly.type
_entity_poly.pdbx_seq_one_letter_code
_entity_poly.pdbx_strand_id
1 'polypeptide(L)'
;MTWREMMLDQLEFYWNVHLWPRLEGLTDDEYWWEPVPGCWSLRRDAEGELKHEFFTVDPPVPPVTTIAWRIVHIGRDVLGTRARAFFGDRSLPEGALPTEDLAMYDARWWPEPLPATADEALAFLDKTYTMWCDGIRSLDDDALLRPLGPRGDHHADQSWGALVLHINREVMAHGAEVSLLRDLYRAQRDQEDPVVGAARRDDAAEVARLMDEGVEVPPLLLSEESGRRHWDVVRALVEHGAVDGGNPSALHYAAAAGELGTVRLLLDHGADREMTDAQFGMAPAVWAEHFGHADVAAYLRGMPVR
;
A
#
# COMPACT_ATOMS: atom_id res chain seq x y z
N MET A 1 -10.34 -6.46 28.12
CA MET A 1 -9.96 -6.95 26.79
C MET A 1 -10.45 -8.38 26.66
N THR A 2 -11.44 -8.60 25.81
CA THR A 2 -12.02 -9.91 25.47
C THR A 2 -11.23 -10.55 24.33
N TRP A 3 -11.39 -11.85 24.09
CA TRP A 3 -10.75 -12.50 22.93
C TRP A 3 -11.24 -11.90 21.61
N ARG A 4 -12.54 -11.59 21.54
CA ARG A 4 -13.12 -10.87 20.40
C ARG A 4 -12.43 -9.53 20.13
N GLU A 5 -12.25 -8.71 21.17
CA GLU A 5 -11.57 -7.40 21.04
C GLU A 5 -10.14 -7.58 20.53
N MET A 6 -9.37 -8.53 21.08
CA MET A 6 -7.99 -8.76 20.63
C MET A 6 -7.89 -9.20 19.16
N MET A 7 -8.83 -10.04 18.70
CA MET A 7 -8.85 -10.51 17.32
C MET A 7 -9.25 -9.41 16.33
N LEU A 8 -10.22 -8.57 16.71
CA LEU A 8 -10.62 -7.40 15.91
C LEU A 8 -9.50 -6.37 15.88
N ASP A 9 -8.93 -6.00 17.03
CA ASP A 9 -7.85 -5.01 17.13
C ASP A 9 -6.66 -5.39 16.25
N GLN A 10 -6.33 -6.68 16.13
CA GLN A 10 -5.25 -7.14 15.25
C GLN A 10 -5.52 -6.79 13.77
N LEU A 11 -6.73 -7.06 13.30
CA LEU A 11 -7.12 -6.77 11.92
C LEU A 11 -7.33 -5.27 11.70
N GLU A 12 -8.00 -4.59 12.62
CA GLU A 12 -8.27 -3.14 12.55
C GLU A 12 -7.00 -2.32 12.58
N PHE A 13 -6.03 -2.67 13.41
CA PHE A 13 -4.72 -2.02 13.42
C PHE A 13 -4.02 -2.20 12.07
N TYR A 14 -3.95 -3.43 11.56
CA TYR A 14 -3.34 -3.67 10.25
C TYR A 14 -4.07 -2.93 9.13
N TRP A 15 -5.41 -2.97 9.13
CA TRP A 15 -6.23 -2.28 8.15
C TRP A 15 -5.97 -0.78 8.14
N ASN A 16 -6.10 -0.11 9.29
CA ASN A 16 -6.04 1.34 9.39
C ASN A 16 -4.62 1.90 9.32
N VAL A 17 -3.62 1.17 9.80
CA VAL A 17 -2.24 1.67 9.93
C VAL A 17 -1.34 1.20 8.79
N HIS A 18 -1.58 -0.01 8.26
CA HIS A 18 -0.70 -0.61 7.24
C HIS A 18 -1.35 -0.68 5.86
N LEU A 19 -2.57 -1.21 5.74
CA LEU A 19 -3.16 -1.48 4.43
C LEU A 19 -3.86 -0.26 3.81
N TRP A 20 -4.83 0.33 4.50
CA TRP A 20 -5.69 1.37 3.92
C TRP A 20 -4.93 2.61 3.45
N PRO A 21 -3.97 3.18 4.22
CA PRO A 21 -3.15 4.30 3.73
C PRO A 21 -2.34 3.95 2.47
N ARG A 22 -1.99 2.67 2.31
CA ARG A 22 -1.30 2.15 1.13
C ARG A 22 -2.22 1.92 -0.06
N LEU A 23 -3.54 1.94 0.13
CA LEU A 23 -4.57 1.83 -0.92
C LEU A 23 -5.06 3.20 -1.42
N GLU A 24 -4.82 4.27 -0.66
CA GLU A 24 -5.13 5.63 -1.09
C GLU A 24 -4.43 5.98 -2.42
N GLY A 25 -5.14 6.69 -3.29
CA GLY A 25 -4.65 7.09 -4.62
C GLY A 25 -4.42 5.93 -5.60
N LEU A 26 -5.02 4.75 -5.40
CA LEU A 26 -5.02 3.69 -6.41
C LEU A 26 -5.75 4.18 -7.67
N THR A 27 -5.07 4.13 -8.82
CA THR A 27 -5.64 4.52 -10.11
C THR A 27 -6.10 3.31 -10.90
N ASP A 28 -6.96 3.52 -11.92
CA ASP A 28 -7.38 2.45 -12.83
C ASP A 28 -6.18 1.83 -13.57
N ASP A 29 -5.20 2.63 -13.98
CA ASP A 29 -3.97 2.15 -14.63
C ASP A 29 -3.16 1.21 -13.73
N GLU A 30 -3.04 1.56 -12.44
CA GLU A 30 -2.36 0.73 -11.44
C GLU A 30 -3.19 -0.52 -11.09
N TYR A 31 -4.50 -0.37 -10.94
CA TYR A 31 -5.42 -1.47 -10.64
C TYR A 31 -5.36 -2.57 -11.71
N TRP A 32 -5.30 -2.17 -12.99
CA TRP A 32 -5.23 -3.06 -14.15
C TRP A 32 -3.80 -3.45 -14.56
N TRP A 33 -2.78 -3.01 -13.82
CA TRP A 33 -1.38 -3.27 -14.17
C TRP A 33 -1.02 -4.76 -14.07
N GLU A 34 -0.35 -5.26 -15.12
CA GLU A 34 0.17 -6.62 -15.20
C GLU A 34 1.69 -6.62 -14.99
N PRO A 35 2.20 -7.10 -13.84
CA PRO A 35 3.62 -7.02 -13.50
C PRO A 35 4.50 -7.93 -14.35
N VAL A 36 3.95 -9.05 -14.83
CA VAL A 36 4.64 -10.04 -15.64
C VAL A 36 3.70 -10.65 -16.68
N PRO A 37 4.21 -11.07 -17.85
CA PRO A 37 3.41 -11.81 -18.81
C PRO A 37 2.81 -13.08 -18.19
N GLY A 38 1.53 -13.33 -18.44
CA GLY A 38 0.83 -14.52 -17.95
C GLY A 38 0.46 -14.49 -16.47
N CYS A 39 0.47 -13.32 -15.82
CA CYS A 39 -0.10 -13.15 -14.49
C CYS A 39 -1.63 -13.38 -14.50
N TRP A 40 -2.16 -13.81 -13.36
CA TRP A 40 -3.61 -13.91 -13.15
C TRP A 40 -4.19 -12.55 -12.79
N SER A 41 -5.29 -12.21 -13.44
CA SER A 41 -6.04 -10.98 -13.19
C SER A 41 -7.55 -11.23 -13.19
N LEU A 42 -8.34 -10.15 -13.26
CA LEU A 42 -9.72 -10.24 -13.67
C LEU A 42 -9.79 -10.23 -15.20
N ARG A 43 -10.63 -11.10 -15.77
CA ARG A 43 -10.87 -11.19 -17.22
C ARG A 43 -12.34 -11.08 -17.50
N ARG A 44 -12.70 -10.49 -18.64
CA ARG A 44 -14.08 -10.53 -19.13
C ARG A 44 -14.34 -11.85 -19.83
N ASP A 45 -15.45 -12.49 -19.52
CA ASP A 45 -15.94 -13.66 -20.26
C ASP A 45 -16.59 -13.24 -21.60
N ALA A 46 -17.17 -14.21 -22.32
CA ALA A 46 -17.79 -13.97 -23.63
C ALA A 46 -19.00 -13.04 -23.56
N GLU A 47 -19.64 -12.97 -22.39
CA GLU A 47 -20.78 -12.11 -22.08
C GLU A 47 -20.36 -10.71 -21.60
N GLY A 48 -19.06 -10.52 -21.35
CA GLY A 48 -18.49 -9.25 -20.91
C GLY A 48 -18.41 -9.09 -19.38
N GLU A 49 -18.82 -10.11 -18.63
CA GLU A 49 -18.81 -10.11 -17.17
C GLU A 49 -17.39 -10.36 -16.64
N LEU A 50 -17.01 -9.62 -15.61
CA LEU A 50 -15.70 -9.80 -14.99
C LEU A 50 -15.68 -11.11 -14.19
N LYS A 51 -14.65 -11.91 -14.44
CA LYS A 51 -14.38 -13.18 -13.76
C LYS A 51 -13.00 -13.15 -13.14
N HIS A 52 -12.96 -13.69 -11.93
CA HIS A 52 -11.74 -13.94 -11.19
C HIS A 52 -11.03 -15.15 -11.79
N GLU A 53 -9.83 -14.97 -12.36
CA GLU A 53 -9.07 -16.10 -12.92
C GLU A 53 -8.65 -17.06 -11.82
N PHE A 54 -9.14 -18.29 -11.91
CA PHE A 54 -8.75 -19.36 -11.01
C PHE A 54 -8.86 -20.69 -11.74
N PHE A 55 -7.74 -21.38 -11.90
CA PHE A 55 -7.75 -22.75 -12.43
C PHE A 55 -6.77 -23.63 -11.67
N THR A 56 -7.13 -24.88 -11.47
CA THR A 56 -6.29 -25.87 -10.79
C THR A 56 -5.24 -26.38 -11.76
N VAL A 57 -3.98 -25.99 -11.55
CA VAL A 57 -2.80 -26.56 -12.22
C VAL A 57 -2.19 -27.67 -11.37
N ASP A 58 -1.71 -28.75 -12.01
CA ASP A 58 -0.97 -29.84 -11.36
C ASP A 58 0.42 -30.00 -12.02
N PRO A 59 1.54 -29.77 -11.30
CA PRO A 59 1.59 -29.32 -9.91
C PRO A 59 1.09 -27.88 -9.74
N PRO A 60 0.58 -27.50 -8.54
CA PRO A 60 0.06 -26.17 -8.31
C PRO A 60 1.21 -25.17 -8.20
N VAL A 61 1.62 -24.61 -9.34
CA VAL A 61 2.50 -23.45 -9.39
C VAL A 61 1.62 -22.26 -9.81
N PRO A 62 0.95 -21.59 -8.86
CA PRO A 62 0.13 -20.43 -9.19
C PRO A 62 1.03 -19.32 -9.76
N PRO A 63 0.63 -18.64 -10.84
CA PRO A 63 1.37 -17.51 -11.37
C PRO A 63 1.27 -16.30 -10.43
N VAL A 64 2.06 -15.26 -10.72
CA VAL A 64 1.86 -13.95 -10.09
C VAL A 64 0.44 -13.48 -10.36
N THR A 65 -0.20 -12.89 -9.37
CA THR A 65 -1.56 -12.31 -9.47
C THR A 65 -1.49 -10.78 -9.42
N THR A 66 -2.36 -10.08 -10.12
CA THR A 66 -2.42 -8.61 -10.16
C THR A 66 -3.05 -7.99 -8.91
N ILE A 67 -3.00 -6.66 -8.82
CA ILE A 67 -3.69 -5.88 -7.79
C ILE A 67 -5.21 -6.14 -7.86
N ALA A 68 -5.81 -6.07 -9.05
CA ALA A 68 -7.23 -6.36 -9.23
C ALA A 68 -7.63 -7.75 -8.74
N TRP A 69 -6.82 -8.77 -9.08
CA TRP A 69 -7.04 -10.14 -8.59
C TRP A 69 -7.02 -10.20 -7.06
N ARG A 70 -5.99 -9.63 -6.43
CA ARG A 70 -5.82 -9.69 -4.97
C ARG A 70 -6.92 -8.95 -4.21
N ILE A 71 -7.33 -7.76 -4.68
CA ILE A 71 -8.41 -7.01 -4.05
C ILE A 71 -9.72 -7.80 -4.11
N VAL A 72 -10.06 -8.36 -5.28
CA VAL A 72 -11.23 -9.23 -5.42
C VAL A 72 -11.11 -10.47 -4.53
N HIS A 73 -9.96 -11.13 -4.50
CA HIS A 73 -9.75 -12.29 -3.66
C HIS A 73 -9.98 -11.98 -2.17
N ILE A 74 -9.41 -10.88 -1.66
CA ILE A 74 -9.62 -10.43 -0.28
C ILE A 74 -11.10 -10.12 -0.03
N GLY A 75 -11.72 -9.27 -0.85
CA GLY A 75 -13.07 -8.80 -0.56
C GLY A 75 -14.15 -9.86 -0.82
N ARG A 76 -14.05 -10.65 -1.88
CA ARG A 76 -15.02 -11.70 -2.24
C ARG A 76 -14.71 -13.01 -1.54
N ASP A 77 -13.56 -13.58 -1.83
CA ASP A 77 -13.28 -14.98 -1.50
C ASP A 77 -12.83 -15.13 -0.05
N VAL A 78 -12.19 -14.13 0.56
CA VAL A 78 -11.74 -14.16 1.97
C VAL A 78 -12.84 -13.61 2.89
N LEU A 79 -13.29 -12.38 2.68
CA LEU A 79 -14.23 -11.69 3.57
C LEU A 79 -15.70 -11.95 3.21
N GLY A 80 -16.12 -11.54 2.01
CA GLY A 80 -17.51 -11.30 1.67
C GLY A 80 -18.38 -12.56 1.57
N THR A 81 -17.87 -13.63 0.95
CA THR A 81 -18.57 -14.92 0.88
C THR A 81 -18.85 -15.48 2.27
N ARG A 82 -17.84 -15.48 3.16
CA ARG A 82 -17.99 -15.93 4.56
C ARG A 82 -18.87 -15.00 5.38
N ALA A 83 -18.69 -13.69 5.26
CA ALA A 83 -19.53 -12.73 5.97
C ALA A 83 -21.02 -12.96 5.63
N ARG A 84 -21.34 -13.18 4.35
CA ARG A 84 -22.70 -13.49 3.91
C ARG A 84 -23.18 -14.86 4.38
N ALA A 85 -22.34 -15.88 4.27
CA ALA A 85 -22.68 -17.24 4.67
C ALA A 85 -23.08 -17.33 6.15
N PHE A 86 -22.46 -16.53 7.03
CA PHE A 86 -22.72 -16.61 8.46
C PHE A 86 -23.58 -15.48 9.03
N PHE A 87 -23.45 -14.26 8.50
CA PHE A 87 -24.10 -13.06 9.05
C PHE A 87 -25.15 -12.44 8.12
N GLY A 88 -25.16 -12.84 6.85
CA GLY A 88 -26.03 -12.28 5.81
C GLY A 88 -25.57 -10.90 5.32
N ASP A 89 -26.40 -10.26 4.49
CA ASP A 89 -26.17 -8.91 3.96
C ASP A 89 -27.50 -8.17 3.83
N ARG A 90 -27.76 -7.22 4.73
CA ARG A 90 -29.01 -6.44 4.76
C ARG A 90 -29.10 -5.39 3.65
N SER A 91 -28.01 -5.15 2.93
CA SER A 91 -28.04 -4.23 1.78
C SER A 91 -28.64 -4.86 0.53
N LEU A 92 -28.78 -6.19 0.51
CA LEU A 92 -29.36 -6.92 -0.62
C LEU A 92 -30.88 -7.09 -0.47
N PRO A 93 -31.61 -7.18 -1.59
CA PRO A 93 -33.03 -7.53 -1.58
C PRO A 93 -33.30 -8.87 -0.89
N GLU A 94 -34.51 -9.03 -0.35
CA GLU A 94 -34.96 -10.31 0.20
C GLU A 94 -34.90 -11.42 -0.86
N GLY A 95 -34.35 -12.58 -0.50
CA GLY A 95 -34.16 -13.71 -1.41
C GLY A 95 -32.94 -13.62 -2.33
N ALA A 96 -32.11 -12.58 -2.22
CA ALA A 96 -30.88 -12.45 -3.02
C ALA A 96 -29.75 -13.41 -2.60
N LEU A 97 -29.78 -13.91 -1.36
CA LEU A 97 -28.81 -14.89 -0.86
C LEU A 97 -29.41 -16.30 -0.82
N PRO A 98 -28.59 -17.36 -0.96
CA PRO A 98 -29.05 -18.73 -0.82
C PRO A 98 -29.75 -18.99 0.52
N THR A 99 -30.85 -19.74 0.48
CA THR A 99 -31.58 -20.22 1.67
C THR A 99 -31.15 -21.62 2.11
N GLU A 100 -30.37 -22.30 1.27
CA GLU A 100 -29.79 -23.62 1.50
C GLU A 100 -28.61 -23.53 2.49
N ASP A 101 -28.32 -24.62 3.20
CA ASP A 101 -27.16 -24.69 4.10
C ASP A 101 -25.88 -24.99 3.32
N LEU A 102 -25.40 -23.98 2.59
CA LEU A 102 -24.24 -24.07 1.73
C LEU A 102 -22.94 -23.86 2.51
N ALA A 103 -21.89 -24.53 2.07
CA ALA A 103 -20.54 -24.27 2.55
C ALA A 103 -20.17 -22.79 2.36
N MET A 104 -19.37 -22.26 3.29
CA MET A 104 -18.98 -20.84 3.29
C MET A 104 -18.17 -20.38 2.07
N TYR A 105 -17.66 -21.34 1.28
CA TYR A 105 -16.90 -21.11 0.04
C TYR A 105 -17.75 -21.17 -1.23
N ASP A 106 -19.05 -21.48 -1.12
CA ASP A 106 -19.92 -21.60 -2.29
C ASP A 106 -20.01 -20.25 -3.02
N ALA A 107 -19.72 -20.27 -4.32
CA ALA A 107 -19.67 -19.06 -5.14
C ALA A 107 -21.02 -18.30 -5.19
N ARG A 108 -22.15 -18.96 -4.89
CA ARG A 108 -23.48 -18.34 -4.83
C ARG A 108 -23.65 -17.37 -3.67
N TRP A 109 -22.75 -17.36 -2.68
CA TRP A 109 -22.70 -16.31 -1.66
C TRP A 109 -22.24 -14.95 -2.23
N TRP A 110 -21.73 -14.91 -3.46
CA TRP A 110 -21.29 -13.68 -4.10
C TRP A 110 -22.29 -13.18 -5.15
N PRO A 111 -22.87 -11.96 -5.01
CA PRO A 111 -23.60 -11.30 -6.06
C PRO A 111 -22.62 -10.59 -7.01
N GLU A 112 -22.74 -10.87 -8.30
CA GLU A 112 -22.09 -10.09 -9.38
C GLU A 112 -22.66 -8.65 -9.44
N PRO A 113 -21.91 -7.67 -9.99
CA PRO A 113 -20.62 -7.79 -10.66
C PRO A 113 -19.39 -7.59 -9.74
N LEU A 114 -18.22 -8.04 -10.23
CA LEU A 114 -16.90 -7.65 -9.68
C LEU A 114 -16.54 -6.20 -10.05
N PRO A 115 -15.72 -5.50 -9.22
CA PRO A 115 -15.35 -4.10 -9.44
C PRO A 115 -14.50 -3.92 -10.70
N ALA A 116 -14.88 -2.97 -11.56
CA ALA A 116 -14.24 -2.67 -12.83
C ALA A 116 -13.28 -1.47 -12.77
N THR A 117 -13.38 -0.64 -11.72
CA THR A 117 -12.51 0.51 -11.48
C THR A 117 -11.83 0.41 -10.12
N ALA A 118 -10.75 1.16 -9.92
CA ALA A 118 -10.06 1.27 -8.64
C ALA A 118 -10.99 1.77 -7.54
N ASP A 119 -11.78 2.82 -7.81
CA ASP A 119 -12.74 3.37 -6.84
C ASP A 119 -13.80 2.33 -6.44
N GLU A 120 -14.36 1.60 -7.42
CA GLU A 120 -15.28 0.50 -7.15
C GLU A 120 -14.63 -0.59 -6.30
N ALA A 121 -13.36 -0.92 -6.58
CA ALA A 121 -12.61 -1.94 -5.88
C ALA A 121 -12.33 -1.55 -4.41
N LEU A 122 -12.00 -0.29 -4.14
CA LEU A 122 -11.81 0.21 -2.77
C LEU A 122 -13.13 0.24 -1.99
N ALA A 123 -14.21 0.72 -2.60
CA ALA A 123 -15.54 0.71 -1.98
C ALA A 123 -16.04 -0.73 -1.69
N PHE A 124 -15.80 -1.65 -2.62
CA PHE A 124 -16.06 -3.08 -2.46
C PHE A 124 -15.29 -3.68 -1.28
N LEU A 125 -14.00 -3.35 -1.18
CA LEU A 125 -13.10 -3.88 -0.16
C LEU A 125 -13.48 -3.36 1.24
N ASP A 126 -13.78 -2.06 1.35
CA ASP A 126 -14.28 -1.44 2.60
C ASP A 126 -15.62 -2.04 3.06
N LYS A 127 -16.56 -2.22 2.13
CA LYS A 127 -17.87 -2.83 2.43
C LYS A 127 -17.70 -4.24 3.01
N THR A 128 -16.91 -5.08 2.34
CA THR A 128 -16.75 -6.50 2.73
C THR A 128 -15.97 -6.64 4.04
N TYR A 129 -14.98 -5.78 4.26
CA TYR A 129 -14.31 -5.64 5.56
C TYR A 129 -15.27 -5.24 6.68
N THR A 130 -16.07 -4.20 6.47
CA THR A 130 -17.05 -3.72 7.45
C THR A 130 -18.05 -4.82 7.81
N MET A 131 -18.60 -5.51 6.80
CA MET A 131 -19.52 -6.64 7.02
C MET A 131 -18.90 -7.74 7.87
N TRP A 132 -17.64 -8.11 7.60
CA TRP A 132 -16.94 -9.13 8.39
C TRP A 132 -16.74 -8.67 9.83
N CYS A 133 -16.20 -7.48 10.04
CA CYS A 133 -15.95 -6.93 11.37
C CYS A 133 -17.23 -6.79 12.20
N ASP A 134 -18.33 -6.31 11.60
CA ASP A 134 -19.64 -6.23 12.28
C ASP A 134 -20.19 -7.61 12.64
N GLY A 135 -20.01 -8.60 11.76
CA GLY A 135 -20.31 -9.99 12.05
C GLY A 135 -19.57 -10.51 13.28
N ILE A 136 -18.26 -10.28 13.36
CA ILE A 136 -17.45 -10.70 14.52
C ILE A 136 -17.83 -9.95 15.78
N ARG A 137 -18.15 -8.64 15.69
CA ARG A 137 -18.65 -7.86 16.84
C ARG A 137 -19.96 -8.40 17.41
N SER A 138 -20.77 -9.08 16.59
CA SER A 138 -22.02 -9.72 17.04
C SER A 138 -21.82 -11.01 17.85
N LEU A 139 -20.62 -11.60 17.80
CA LEU A 139 -20.28 -12.80 18.58
C LEU A 139 -19.84 -12.41 20.00
N ASP A 140 -20.00 -13.32 20.95
CA ASP A 140 -19.36 -13.27 22.27
C ASP A 140 -18.19 -14.27 22.36
N ASP A 141 -17.40 -14.18 23.43
CA ASP A 141 -16.22 -15.06 23.61
C ASP A 141 -16.60 -16.55 23.68
N ASP A 142 -17.79 -16.88 24.18
CA ASP A 142 -18.28 -18.26 24.19
C ASP A 142 -18.61 -18.76 22.78
N ALA A 143 -19.20 -17.92 21.93
CA ALA A 143 -19.46 -18.23 20.53
C ALA A 143 -18.15 -18.43 19.75
N LEU A 144 -17.10 -17.66 20.06
CA LEU A 144 -15.77 -17.83 19.45
C LEU A 144 -15.15 -19.21 19.70
N LEU A 145 -15.54 -19.90 20.78
CA LEU A 145 -15.06 -21.25 21.09
C LEU A 145 -15.90 -22.36 20.46
N ARG A 146 -17.07 -22.06 19.89
CA ARG A 146 -17.96 -23.06 19.30
C ARG A 146 -17.51 -23.46 17.90
N PRO A 147 -17.77 -24.71 17.48
CA PRO A 147 -17.53 -25.15 16.10
C PRO A 147 -18.33 -24.34 15.08
N LEU A 148 -17.77 -24.18 13.88
CA LEU A 148 -18.46 -23.53 12.74
C LEU A 148 -19.73 -24.26 12.31
N GLY A 149 -19.78 -25.58 12.53
CA GLY A 149 -20.89 -26.41 12.08
C GLY A 149 -20.89 -26.67 10.57
N PRO A 150 -21.99 -27.17 10.00
CA PRO A 150 -22.03 -27.67 8.61
C PRO A 150 -21.53 -26.67 7.55
N ARG A 151 -21.77 -25.37 7.73
CA ARG A 151 -21.28 -24.31 6.82
C ARG A 151 -19.76 -24.21 6.75
N GLY A 152 -19.05 -24.66 7.79
CA GLY A 152 -17.58 -24.75 7.78
C GLY A 152 -17.04 -25.85 6.87
N ASP A 153 -17.88 -26.77 6.39
CA ASP A 153 -17.51 -27.90 5.51
C ASP A 153 -16.33 -28.71 6.10
N HIS A 154 -15.19 -28.83 5.42
CA HIS A 154 -14.01 -29.52 5.92
C HIS A 154 -13.36 -28.85 7.15
N HIS A 155 -13.83 -27.65 7.54
CA HIS A 155 -13.49 -26.95 8.78
C HIS A 155 -14.64 -26.93 9.80
N ALA A 156 -15.69 -27.73 9.63
CA ALA A 156 -16.89 -27.70 10.48
C ALA A 156 -16.61 -27.89 11.98
N ASP A 157 -15.53 -28.60 12.33
CA ASP A 157 -15.08 -28.86 13.70
C ASP A 157 -14.18 -27.75 14.28
N GLN A 158 -13.66 -26.85 13.43
CA GLN A 158 -12.86 -25.72 13.87
C GLN A 158 -13.74 -24.68 14.55
N SER A 159 -13.15 -23.94 15.50
CA SER A 159 -13.86 -22.90 16.21
C SER A 159 -14.00 -21.63 15.38
N TRP A 160 -14.98 -20.81 15.73
CA TRP A 160 -15.11 -19.44 15.22
C TRP A 160 -13.82 -18.63 15.37
N GLY A 161 -13.16 -18.71 16.52
CA GLY A 161 -11.89 -18.04 16.76
C GLY A 161 -10.78 -18.52 15.81
N ALA A 162 -10.76 -19.80 15.44
CA ALA A 162 -9.81 -20.33 14.46
C ALA A 162 -10.06 -19.74 13.07
N LEU A 163 -11.33 -19.63 12.65
CA LEU A 163 -11.70 -18.98 11.40
C LEU A 163 -11.30 -17.50 11.40
N VAL A 164 -11.62 -16.76 12.45
CA VAL A 164 -11.26 -15.33 12.56
C VAL A 164 -9.75 -15.12 12.42
N LEU A 165 -8.95 -15.90 13.14
CA LEU A 165 -7.49 -15.80 13.04
C LEU A 165 -6.94 -16.22 11.67
N HIS A 166 -7.60 -17.16 10.98
CA HIS A 166 -7.26 -17.50 9.61
C HIS A 166 -7.57 -16.33 8.67
N ILE A 167 -8.76 -15.75 8.72
CA ILE A 167 -9.16 -14.60 7.88
C ILE A 167 -8.26 -13.40 8.12
N ASN A 168 -7.93 -13.10 9.38
CA ASN A 168 -6.96 -12.04 9.70
C ASN A 168 -5.62 -12.26 8.97
N ARG A 169 -5.08 -13.49 8.99
CA ARG A 169 -3.83 -13.83 8.31
C ARG A 169 -3.94 -13.70 6.79
N GLU A 170 -5.05 -14.13 6.19
CA GLU A 170 -5.26 -14.02 4.74
C GLU A 170 -5.33 -12.56 4.29
N VAL A 171 -6.09 -11.72 5.01
CA VAL A 171 -6.18 -10.27 4.72
C VAL A 171 -4.80 -9.61 4.86
N MET A 172 -4.05 -9.96 5.90
CA MET A 172 -2.70 -9.40 6.11
C MET A 172 -1.72 -9.85 5.04
N ALA A 173 -1.72 -11.13 4.67
CA ALA A 173 -0.82 -11.67 3.66
C ALA A 173 -1.11 -11.02 2.29
N HIS A 174 -2.37 -11.06 1.84
CA HIS A 174 -2.75 -10.52 0.54
C HIS A 174 -2.74 -9.00 0.48
N GLY A 175 -3.05 -8.31 1.59
CA GLY A 175 -2.88 -6.86 1.69
C GLY A 175 -1.42 -6.42 1.57
N ALA A 176 -0.49 -7.20 2.12
CA ALA A 176 0.95 -6.93 1.97
C ALA A 176 1.40 -7.17 0.52
N GLU A 177 0.87 -8.19 -0.16
CA GLU A 177 1.16 -8.43 -1.57
C GLU A 177 0.61 -7.33 -2.47
N VAL A 178 -0.61 -6.81 -2.22
CA VAL A 178 -1.13 -5.61 -2.90
C VAL A 178 -0.18 -4.44 -2.68
N SER A 179 0.22 -4.20 -1.43
CA SER A 179 1.14 -3.09 -1.09
C SER A 179 2.47 -3.20 -1.83
N LEU A 180 3.04 -4.40 -1.93
CA LEU A 180 4.26 -4.66 -2.69
C LEU A 180 4.07 -4.45 -4.19
N LEU A 181 2.96 -4.92 -4.76
CA LEU A 181 2.67 -4.70 -6.18
C LEU A 181 2.55 -3.20 -6.50
N ARG A 182 1.93 -2.41 -5.61
CA ARG A 182 1.89 -0.96 -5.75
C ARG A 182 3.29 -0.32 -5.72
N ASP A 183 4.17 -0.78 -4.84
CA ASP A 183 5.58 -0.32 -4.83
C ASP A 183 6.30 -0.67 -6.13
N LEU A 184 6.09 -1.87 -6.66
CA LEU A 184 6.68 -2.30 -7.93
C LEU A 184 6.13 -1.51 -9.12
N TYR A 185 4.83 -1.22 -9.15
CA TYR A 185 4.21 -0.38 -10.17
C TYR A 185 4.87 1.00 -10.19
N ARG A 186 4.96 1.65 -9.03
CA ARG A 186 5.59 2.97 -8.90
C ARG A 186 7.06 2.92 -9.30
N ALA A 187 7.81 1.91 -8.82
CA ALA A 187 9.21 1.75 -9.18
C ALA A 187 9.43 1.54 -10.69
N GLN A 188 8.53 0.83 -11.37
CA GLN A 188 8.57 0.67 -12.82
C GLN A 188 8.25 1.99 -13.52
N ARG A 189 7.21 2.71 -13.10
CA ARG A 189 6.85 4.02 -13.67
C ARG A 189 7.97 5.05 -13.47
N ASP A 190 8.59 5.08 -12.30
CA ASP A 190 9.78 5.89 -12.00
C ASP A 190 10.94 5.59 -12.96
N GLN A 191 11.12 4.33 -13.38
CA GLN A 191 12.17 3.97 -14.33
C GLN A 191 11.85 4.41 -15.77
N GLU A 192 10.58 4.51 -16.12
CA GLU A 192 10.11 4.95 -17.44
C GLU A 192 10.09 6.47 -17.58
N ASP A 193 9.94 7.20 -16.47
CA ASP A 193 10.15 8.65 -16.44
C ASP A 193 11.63 8.97 -16.77
N PRO A 194 11.91 9.84 -17.75
CA PRO A 194 13.28 10.10 -18.19
C PRO A 194 14.18 10.61 -17.07
N VAL A 195 13.74 11.63 -16.32
CA VAL A 195 14.58 12.32 -15.33
C VAL A 195 14.65 11.54 -14.03
N VAL A 196 13.54 10.92 -13.61
CA VAL A 196 13.56 10.02 -12.45
C VAL A 196 14.41 8.80 -12.77
N GLY A 197 14.23 8.17 -13.93
CA GLY A 197 15.01 7.01 -14.34
C GLY A 197 16.51 7.31 -14.41
N ALA A 198 16.92 8.48 -14.91
CA ALA A 198 18.31 8.93 -14.89
C ALA A 198 18.84 9.11 -13.46
N ALA A 199 18.07 9.79 -12.61
CA ALA A 199 18.40 9.99 -11.20
C ALA A 199 18.56 8.65 -10.44
N ARG A 200 17.65 7.69 -10.64
CA ARG A 200 17.71 6.35 -10.02
C ARG A 200 18.93 5.53 -10.47
N ARG A 201 19.51 5.83 -11.63
CA ARG A 201 20.76 5.23 -12.12
C ARG A 201 22.01 5.99 -11.66
N ASP A 202 21.85 7.02 -10.83
CA ASP A 202 22.90 7.95 -10.37
C ASP A 202 23.63 8.64 -11.55
N ASP A 203 22.89 8.92 -12.64
CA ASP A 203 23.42 9.56 -13.85
C ASP A 203 23.17 11.07 -13.83
N ALA A 204 23.99 11.79 -13.06
CA ALA A 204 23.87 13.24 -12.90
C ALA A 204 24.02 14.02 -14.22
N ALA A 205 24.80 13.51 -15.16
CA ALA A 205 25.01 14.14 -16.46
C ALA A 205 23.74 14.06 -17.32
N GLU A 206 23.07 12.91 -17.32
CA GLU A 206 21.80 12.74 -18.00
C GLU A 206 20.67 13.55 -17.35
N VAL A 207 20.64 13.61 -16.01
CA VAL A 207 19.69 14.48 -15.28
C VAL A 207 19.85 15.93 -15.71
N ALA A 208 21.07 16.46 -15.71
CA ALA A 208 21.36 17.82 -16.16
C ALA A 208 20.91 18.05 -17.61
N ARG A 209 21.24 17.13 -18.53
CA ARG A 209 20.85 17.21 -19.94
C ARG A 209 19.32 17.25 -20.10
N LEU A 210 18.59 16.39 -19.41
CA LEU A 210 17.13 16.31 -19.49
C LEU A 210 16.47 17.58 -18.95
N MET A 211 16.99 18.13 -17.85
CA MET A 211 16.50 19.41 -17.32
C MET A 211 16.79 20.58 -18.25
N ASP A 212 17.97 20.63 -18.88
CA ASP A 212 18.31 21.63 -19.90
C ASP A 212 17.39 21.55 -21.13
N GLU A 213 16.85 20.36 -21.42
CA GLU A 213 15.83 20.13 -22.47
C GLU A 213 14.41 20.49 -22.03
N GLY A 214 14.23 20.91 -20.78
CA GLY A 214 12.95 21.31 -20.21
C GLY A 214 12.06 20.14 -19.80
N VAL A 215 12.62 18.95 -19.56
CA VAL A 215 11.88 17.84 -18.96
C VAL A 215 11.47 18.23 -17.54
N GLU A 216 10.18 18.06 -17.23
CA GLU A 216 9.64 18.39 -15.91
C GLU A 216 10.22 17.47 -14.84
N VAL A 217 10.60 18.04 -13.71
CA VAL A 217 11.13 17.30 -12.56
C VAL A 217 10.00 17.06 -11.55
N PRO A 218 9.71 15.81 -11.18
CA PRO A 218 8.75 15.54 -10.12
C PRO A 218 9.14 16.20 -8.80
N PRO A 219 8.19 16.82 -8.07
CA PRO A 219 8.49 17.68 -6.94
C PRO A 219 9.22 16.97 -5.78
N LEU A 220 9.09 15.64 -5.67
CA LEU A 220 9.73 14.87 -4.61
C LEU A 220 11.14 14.37 -4.98
N LEU A 221 11.53 14.40 -6.26
CA LEU A 221 12.76 13.76 -6.73
C LEU A 221 14.00 14.27 -5.96
N LEU A 222 14.09 15.58 -5.72
CA LEU A 222 15.23 16.17 -5.01
C LEU A 222 15.40 15.63 -3.58
N SER A 223 14.32 15.56 -2.79
CA SER A 223 14.38 15.00 -1.43
C SER A 223 14.62 13.49 -1.43
N GLU A 224 14.08 12.76 -2.40
CA GLU A 224 14.26 11.31 -2.54
C GLU A 224 15.71 10.92 -2.89
N GLU A 225 16.35 11.65 -3.80
CA GLU A 225 17.75 11.44 -4.19
C GLU A 225 18.71 11.87 -3.07
N SER A 226 18.35 12.92 -2.31
CA SER A 226 19.06 13.29 -1.07
C SER A 226 18.97 12.18 -0.02
N GLY A 227 17.80 11.58 0.18
CA GLY A 227 17.62 10.43 1.06
C GLY A 227 18.41 9.18 0.62
N ARG A 228 18.64 9.01 -0.68
CA ARG A 228 19.49 7.95 -1.26
C ARG A 228 20.98 8.28 -1.27
N ARG A 229 21.34 9.53 -0.93
CA ARG A 229 22.72 10.03 -0.91
C ARG A 229 23.36 10.07 -2.31
N HIS A 230 22.56 10.26 -3.35
CA HIS A 230 23.02 10.48 -4.72
C HIS A 230 23.44 11.95 -4.89
N TRP A 231 24.54 12.34 -4.24
CA TRP A 231 24.90 13.76 -4.07
C TRP A 231 25.21 14.48 -5.38
N ASP A 232 25.73 13.77 -6.39
CA ASP A 232 25.98 14.34 -7.72
C ASP A 232 24.67 14.60 -8.47
N VAL A 233 23.69 13.70 -8.35
CA VAL A 233 22.32 13.93 -8.85
C VAL A 233 21.65 15.09 -8.11
N VAL A 234 21.74 15.13 -6.78
CA VAL A 234 21.21 16.26 -5.99
C VAL A 234 21.82 17.58 -6.45
N ARG A 235 23.13 17.60 -6.73
CA ARG A 235 23.80 18.78 -7.27
C ARG A 235 23.23 19.18 -8.62
N ALA A 236 23.13 18.25 -9.57
CA ALA A 236 22.57 18.51 -10.89
C ALA A 236 21.13 19.04 -10.82
N LEU A 237 20.28 18.40 -10.01
CA LEU A 237 18.89 18.85 -9.80
C LEU A 237 18.85 20.30 -9.28
N VAL A 238 19.64 20.64 -8.27
CA VAL A 238 19.65 21.96 -7.65
C VAL A 238 20.22 23.03 -8.58
N GLU A 239 21.34 22.77 -9.24
CA GLU A 239 22.00 23.71 -10.15
C GLU A 239 21.15 24.02 -11.38
N HIS A 240 20.27 23.10 -11.78
CA HIS A 240 19.33 23.26 -12.89
C HIS A 240 17.92 23.72 -12.45
N GLY A 241 17.77 24.11 -11.18
CA GLY A 241 16.57 24.79 -10.70
C GLY A 241 15.42 23.90 -10.24
N ALA A 242 15.69 22.62 -9.89
CA ALA A 242 14.70 21.77 -9.27
C ALA A 242 14.23 22.38 -7.92
N VAL A 243 12.92 22.38 -7.70
CA VAL A 243 12.32 22.86 -6.46
C VAL A 243 11.98 21.65 -5.59
N ASP A 244 12.38 21.71 -4.33
CA ASP A 244 12.07 20.66 -3.37
C ASP A 244 10.62 20.77 -2.87
N GLY A 245 9.81 19.77 -3.20
CA GLY A 245 8.46 19.58 -2.66
C GLY A 245 8.39 18.59 -1.49
N GLY A 246 9.53 18.10 -1.00
CA GLY A 246 9.63 17.06 0.02
C GLY A 246 9.35 17.54 1.44
N ASN A 247 8.70 16.68 2.23
CA ASN A 247 8.61 16.80 3.68
C ASN A 247 8.70 15.39 4.32
N PRO A 248 9.87 14.97 4.85
CA PRO A 248 11.10 15.75 5.07
C PRO A 248 11.77 16.25 3.78
N SER A 249 12.42 17.42 3.85
CA SER A 249 13.09 18.05 2.70
C SER A 249 14.48 17.47 2.42
N ALA A 250 15.04 17.72 1.24
CA ALA A 250 16.40 17.38 0.85
C ALA A 250 17.45 17.92 1.84
N LEU A 251 17.17 19.05 2.48
CA LEU A 251 18.05 19.63 3.52
C LEU A 251 18.04 18.80 4.80
N HIS A 252 16.92 18.18 5.18
CA HIS A 252 16.86 17.25 6.32
C HIS A 252 17.75 16.03 6.07
N TYR A 253 17.66 15.42 4.89
CA TYR A 253 18.46 14.26 4.53
C TYR A 253 19.96 14.57 4.40
N ALA A 254 20.32 15.70 3.78
CA ALA A 254 21.71 16.14 3.69
C ALA A 254 22.31 16.42 5.08
N ALA A 255 21.52 17.02 5.99
CA ALA A 255 21.93 17.28 7.36
C ALA A 255 22.12 15.99 8.17
N ALA A 256 21.18 15.05 8.09
CA ALA A 256 21.30 13.73 8.71
C ALA A 256 22.47 12.90 8.16
N ALA A 257 22.85 13.13 6.91
CA ALA A 257 23.99 12.46 6.28
C ALA A 257 25.35 13.11 6.60
N GLY A 258 25.37 14.30 7.20
CA GLY A 258 26.59 15.07 7.44
C GLY A 258 27.21 15.67 6.18
N GLU A 259 26.46 15.77 5.08
CA GLU A 259 26.96 16.32 3.82
C GLU A 259 26.90 17.86 3.88
N LEU A 260 27.97 18.47 4.42
CA LEU A 260 28.09 19.92 4.54
C LEU A 260 28.12 20.68 3.20
N GLY A 261 28.72 20.11 2.15
CA GLY A 261 28.75 20.68 0.80
C GLY A 261 27.36 20.75 0.15
N THR A 262 26.56 19.69 0.24
CA THR A 262 25.18 19.63 -0.22
C THR A 262 24.28 20.50 0.65
N VAL A 263 24.48 20.53 1.97
CA VAL A 263 23.79 21.48 2.86
C VAL A 263 24.03 22.92 2.41
N ARG A 264 25.28 23.30 2.12
CA ARG A 264 25.63 24.63 1.59
C ARG A 264 24.93 24.89 0.26
N LEU A 265 25.04 23.96 -0.67
CA LEU A 265 24.44 24.08 -2.00
C LEU A 265 22.92 24.31 -1.93
N LEU A 266 22.21 23.53 -1.11
CA LEU A 266 20.76 23.66 -0.92
C LEU A 266 20.40 25.02 -0.33
N LEU A 267 21.13 25.50 0.68
CA LEU A 267 20.90 26.82 1.28
C LEU A 267 21.20 27.96 0.30
N ASP A 268 22.25 27.85 -0.50
CA ASP A 268 22.61 28.84 -1.53
C ASP A 268 21.51 28.95 -2.61
N HIS A 269 20.72 27.90 -2.80
CA HIS A 269 19.57 27.84 -3.71
C HIS A 269 18.22 28.04 -2.99
N GLY A 270 18.24 28.55 -1.75
CA GLY A 270 17.02 29.01 -1.08
C GLY A 270 16.26 27.97 -0.27
N ALA A 271 16.85 26.80 0.02
CA ALA A 271 16.25 25.86 0.95
C ALA A 271 16.01 26.50 2.33
N ASP A 272 14.84 26.27 2.92
CA ASP A 272 14.49 26.79 4.24
C ASP A 272 15.15 25.95 5.34
N ARG A 273 16.08 26.58 6.06
CA ARG A 273 16.83 25.95 7.16
C ARG A 273 15.99 25.70 8.41
N GLU A 274 14.84 26.37 8.55
CA GLU A 274 13.94 26.26 9.71
C GLU A 274 12.70 25.40 9.41
N MET A 275 12.56 24.89 8.19
CA MET A 275 11.48 23.98 7.82
C MET A 275 11.45 22.78 8.76
N THR A 276 10.26 22.41 9.25
CA THR A 276 10.09 21.23 10.11
C THR A 276 9.50 20.06 9.36
N ASP A 277 9.99 18.85 9.67
CA ASP A 277 9.42 17.63 9.12
C ASP A 277 8.03 17.32 9.69
N ALA A 278 7.19 16.65 8.91
CA ALA A 278 5.80 16.36 9.26
C ALA A 278 5.65 15.27 10.34
N GLN A 279 6.66 14.42 10.52
CA GLN A 279 6.58 13.26 11.39
C GLN A 279 6.91 13.62 12.84
N PHE A 280 7.94 14.42 13.06
CA PHE A 280 8.47 14.76 14.37
C PHE A 280 8.51 16.27 14.65
N GLY A 281 8.22 17.10 13.65
CA GLY A 281 8.31 18.56 13.79
C GLY A 281 9.74 19.05 13.99
N MET A 282 10.74 18.33 13.48
CA MET A 282 12.15 18.65 13.69
C MET A 282 12.74 19.36 12.48
N ALA A 283 13.59 20.35 12.73
CA ALA A 283 14.34 21.06 11.69
C ALA A 283 15.60 20.29 11.25
N PRO A 284 16.21 20.60 10.10
CA PRO A 284 17.42 19.95 9.61
C PRO A 284 18.59 19.97 10.62
N ALA A 285 18.75 21.06 11.39
CA ALA A 285 19.80 21.14 12.40
C ALA A 285 19.64 20.11 13.52
N VAL A 286 18.40 19.74 13.85
CA VAL A 286 18.09 18.72 14.86
C VAL A 286 18.37 17.34 14.31
N TRP A 287 18.05 17.09 13.04
CA TRP A 287 18.44 15.85 12.35
C TRP A 287 19.96 15.68 12.35
N ALA A 288 20.73 16.70 11.95
CA ALA A 288 22.19 16.66 11.96
C ALA A 288 22.74 16.32 13.37
N GLU A 289 22.20 16.93 14.43
CA GLU A 289 22.61 16.64 15.80
C GLU A 289 22.25 15.21 16.23
N HIS A 290 21.04 14.75 15.92
CA HIS A 290 20.59 13.39 16.24
C HIS A 290 21.50 12.32 15.63
N PHE A 291 21.99 12.57 14.41
CA PHE A 291 22.91 11.67 13.71
C PHE A 291 24.40 11.97 13.98
N GLY A 292 24.71 12.91 14.89
CA GLY A 292 26.09 13.15 15.36
C GLY A 292 26.93 14.11 14.52
N HIS A 293 26.33 14.85 13.59
CA HIS A 293 26.97 15.83 12.72
C HIS A 293 26.93 17.24 13.33
N ALA A 294 27.67 17.41 14.45
CA ALA A 294 27.65 18.64 15.25
C ALA A 294 28.14 19.88 14.48
N ASP A 295 29.09 19.71 13.55
CA ASP A 295 29.59 20.75 12.66
C ASP A 295 28.52 21.24 11.68
N VAL A 296 27.77 20.31 11.08
CA VAL A 296 26.63 20.61 10.20
C VAL A 296 25.49 21.27 10.99
N ALA A 297 25.19 20.75 12.20
CA ALA A 297 24.19 21.35 13.08
C ALA A 297 24.56 22.79 13.47
N ALA A 298 25.83 23.04 13.81
CA ALA A 298 26.34 24.38 14.10
C ALA A 298 26.24 25.30 12.89
N TYR A 299 26.61 24.81 11.70
CA TYR A 299 26.52 25.56 10.45
C TYR A 299 25.06 25.96 10.14
N LEU A 300 24.11 25.03 10.24
CA LEU A 300 22.68 25.27 10.01
C LEU A 300 22.10 26.30 10.98
N ARG A 301 22.56 26.30 12.24
CA ARG A 301 22.18 27.28 13.27
C ARG A 301 22.87 28.64 13.11
N GLY A 302 23.71 28.83 12.10
CA GLY A 302 24.50 30.05 11.92
C GLY A 302 25.56 30.27 13.00
N MET A 303 25.98 29.21 13.70
CA MET A 303 27.04 29.28 14.71
C MET A 303 28.41 29.20 14.03
N PRO A 304 29.43 29.94 14.52
CA PRO A 304 30.78 29.81 14.00
C PRO A 304 31.29 28.38 14.24
N VAL A 305 31.72 27.73 13.15
CA VAL A 305 32.41 26.43 13.20
C VAL A 305 33.72 26.63 13.94
N ARG A 306 33.93 25.92 15.05
CA ARG A 306 35.15 26.00 15.88
C ARG A 306 36.28 25.15 15.34
#